data_AF-A0A4R2B951-F1
#
_entry.id   AF-A0A4R2B951-F1
#
_cell.length_a   1.000
_cell.length_b   1.000
_cell.length_c   1.000
_cell.angle_alpha   90.00
_cell.angle_beta   90.00
_cell.angle_gamma   90.00
#
_symmetry.space_group_name_H-M   'P 1'
#
loop_
_entity.id
_entity.type
_entity.pdbx_description
1 polymer ?
#
loop_
_entity_poly.entity_id
_entity_poly.type
_entity_poly.pdbx_seq_one_letter_code
_entity_poly.pdbx_strand_id
1 'polypeptide(L)'
;MRTLEAEIESMIAVDLAILKPHQRRGFAGLDQYRRPVEVRGVQEVAAIIADSFRAFAIFDIESVLRSPAITPFVTQTLYSIPIELRRAACDQDRLKAENARTEMAHMISAALLQRYHFEQLKHAGSSCHSNWQQAFEEQFGRRRGDKANER
;
A
#
# COMPACT_ATOMS: atom_id res chain seq x y z
N MET A 1 2.42 12.89 -19.05
CA MET A 1 2.41 11.45 -18.72
C MET A 1 2.86 11.34 -17.27
N ARG A 2 2.04 10.82 -16.36
CA ARG A 2 2.50 10.57 -14.97
C ARG A 2 3.45 9.37 -14.97
N THR A 3 4.53 9.45 -14.22
CA THR A 3 5.42 8.30 -13.99
C THR A 3 4.74 7.30 -13.05
N LEU A 4 5.12 6.03 -13.14
CA LEU A 4 4.63 4.98 -12.24
C LEU A 4 4.85 5.35 -10.77
N GLU A 5 6.01 5.90 -10.45
CA GLU A 5 6.38 6.34 -9.11
C GLU A 5 5.43 7.44 -8.59
N ALA A 6 5.11 8.43 -9.44
CA ALA A 6 4.21 9.51 -9.08
C ALA A 6 2.76 9.02 -8.91
N GLU A 7 2.38 7.93 -9.59
CA GLU A 7 1.07 7.31 -9.41
C GLU A 7 0.98 6.54 -8.08
N ILE A 8 1.99 5.73 -7.77
CA ILE A 8 2.08 5.00 -6.49
C ILE A 8 2.10 5.98 -5.32
N GLU A 9 2.92 7.02 -5.39
CA GLU A 9 3.00 8.06 -4.37
C GLU A 9 1.64 8.78 -4.22
N SER A 10 0.99 9.14 -5.34
CA SER A 10 -0.32 9.79 -5.32
C SER A 10 -1.39 8.91 -4.67
N MET A 11 -1.39 7.60 -4.89
CA MET A 11 -2.36 6.68 -4.29
C MET A 11 -2.18 6.60 -2.77
N ILE A 12 -0.94 6.47 -2.30
CA ILE A 12 -0.64 6.45 -0.86
C ILE A 12 -1.06 7.78 -0.20
N ALA A 13 -0.77 8.92 -0.83
CA ALA A 13 -1.16 10.22 -0.30
C ALA A 13 -2.68 10.35 -0.15
N VAL A 14 -3.44 9.83 -1.13
CA VAL A 14 -4.91 9.79 -1.09
C VAL A 14 -5.39 8.90 0.06
N ASP A 15 -4.85 7.69 0.21
CA ASP A 15 -5.22 6.77 1.28
C ASP A 15 -5.01 7.39 2.67
N LEU A 16 -3.87 8.06 2.87
CA LEU A 16 -3.56 8.77 4.10
C LEU A 16 -4.51 9.96 4.34
N ALA A 17 -5.01 10.60 3.28
CA ALA A 17 -5.92 11.74 3.39
C ALA A 17 -7.35 11.32 3.77
N ILE A 18 -7.81 10.16 3.29
CA ILE A 18 -9.19 9.70 3.48
C ILE A 18 -9.41 8.86 4.74
N LEU A 19 -8.39 8.68 5.58
CA LEU A 19 -8.50 7.94 6.85
C LEU A 19 -9.66 8.44 7.70
N LYS A 20 -10.47 7.50 8.20
CA LYS A 20 -11.59 7.76 9.11
C LYS A 20 -11.09 8.34 10.44
N PRO A 21 -11.94 9.05 11.21
CA PRO A 21 -11.51 9.66 12.48
C PRO A 21 -10.85 8.71 13.48
N HIS A 22 -11.32 7.45 13.58
CA HIS A 22 -10.71 6.46 14.46
C HIS A 22 -9.36 5.94 13.92
N GLN A 23 -9.23 5.77 12.61
CA GLN A 23 -7.99 5.39 11.93
C GLN A 23 -6.92 6.46 12.13
N ARG A 24 -7.27 7.74 11.93
CA ARG A 24 -6.35 8.88 12.20
C ARG A 24 -5.86 8.88 13.64
N ARG A 25 -6.75 8.68 14.61
CA ARG A 25 -6.39 8.62 16.04
C ARG A 25 -5.47 7.43 16.33
N GLY A 26 -5.82 6.25 15.83
CA GLY A 26 -4.99 5.06 15.98
C GLY A 26 -3.59 5.30 15.40
N PHE A 27 -3.54 5.77 14.15
CA PHE A 27 -2.31 5.99 13.40
C PHE A 27 -1.39 7.06 14.01
N ALA A 28 -1.97 8.14 14.53
CA ALA A 28 -1.26 9.19 15.28
C ALA A 28 -0.76 8.74 16.66
N GLY A 29 -1.02 7.49 17.04
CA GLY A 29 -0.68 6.96 18.35
C GLY A 29 -1.48 7.63 19.45
N LEU A 30 -2.80 7.69 19.32
CA LEU A 30 -3.70 8.18 20.37
C LEU A 30 -4.56 7.04 20.91
N ASP A 31 -4.69 6.98 22.24
CA ASP A 31 -5.56 6.00 22.90
C ASP A 31 -7.06 6.40 22.85
N GLN A 32 -7.94 5.62 23.48
CA GLN A 32 -9.37 5.91 23.52
C GLN A 32 -9.74 7.22 24.25
N TYR A 33 -8.82 7.72 25.10
CA TYR A 33 -8.90 8.98 25.83
C TYR A 33 -8.06 10.09 25.18
N ARG A 34 -7.53 9.87 23.96
CA ARG A 34 -6.64 10.77 23.24
C ARG A 34 -5.27 10.99 23.90
N ARG A 35 -4.81 10.04 24.70
CA ARG A 35 -3.46 10.06 25.28
C ARG A 35 -2.44 9.54 24.26
N PRO A 36 -1.26 10.16 24.14
CA PRO A 36 -0.18 9.67 23.29
C PRO A 36 0.27 8.26 23.68
N VAL A 37 0.42 7.40 22.67
CA VAL A 37 1.01 6.05 22.73
C VAL A 37 1.95 5.86 21.54
N GLU A 38 2.96 5.00 21.68
CA GLU A 38 3.99 4.82 20.66
C GLU A 38 3.50 4.02 19.44
N VAL A 39 2.63 3.02 19.67
CA VAL A 39 2.24 2.02 18.66
C VAL A 39 0.73 1.76 18.71
N ARG A 40 0.01 2.17 17.65
CA ARG A 40 -1.42 1.83 17.43
C ARG A 40 -1.83 2.06 15.97
N GLY A 41 -2.85 1.35 15.49
CA GLY A 41 -3.58 1.63 14.24
C GLY A 41 -2.79 1.44 12.94
N VAL A 42 -1.51 1.09 13.01
CA VAL A 42 -0.61 0.95 11.86
C VAL A 42 -1.06 -0.18 10.94
N GLN A 43 -1.48 -1.32 11.48
CA GLN A 43 -1.91 -2.48 10.68
C GLN A 43 -3.15 -2.16 9.83
N GLU A 44 -4.09 -1.38 10.36
CA GLU A 44 -5.30 -1.00 9.63
C GLU A 44 -4.96 -0.07 8.46
N VAL A 45 -4.09 0.93 8.69
CA VAL A 45 -3.62 1.83 7.63
C VAL A 45 -2.81 1.07 6.58
N ALA A 46 -1.97 0.12 6.99
CA ALA A 46 -1.21 -0.72 6.06
C ALA A 46 -2.12 -1.55 5.15
N ALA A 47 -3.21 -2.10 5.69
CA ALA A 47 -4.18 -2.86 4.90
C ALA A 47 -4.89 -1.97 3.87
N ILE A 48 -5.28 -0.74 4.23
CA ILE A 48 -5.88 0.23 3.30
C ILE A 48 -4.92 0.54 2.15
N ILE A 49 -3.66 0.87 2.48
CA ILE A 49 -2.64 1.17 1.48
C ILE A 49 -2.39 -0.04 0.58
N ALA A 50 -2.26 -1.24 1.15
CA ALA A 50 -2.05 -2.46 0.36
C ALA A 50 -3.23 -2.76 -0.58
N ASP A 51 -4.46 -2.50 -0.13
CA ASP A 51 -5.67 -2.68 -0.93
C ASP A 51 -5.79 -1.69 -2.09
N SER A 52 -5.20 -0.49 -1.99
CA SER A 52 -5.22 0.48 -3.10
C SER A 52 -4.51 -0.06 -4.33
N PHE A 53 -3.49 -0.90 -4.16
CA PHE A 53 -2.67 -1.44 -5.25
C PHE A 53 -3.28 -2.65 -5.98
N ARG A 54 -4.55 -2.96 -5.77
CA ARG A 54 -5.25 -4.05 -6.49
C ARG A 54 -5.22 -3.88 -8.03
N ALA A 55 -5.04 -2.66 -8.52
CA ALA A 55 -4.89 -2.36 -9.94
C ALA A 55 -3.48 -2.66 -10.50
N PHE A 56 -2.55 -3.15 -9.67
CA PHE A 56 -1.19 -3.53 -10.05
C PHE A 56 -0.95 -5.04 -9.89
N ALA A 57 -0.16 -5.60 -10.80
CA ALA A 57 0.58 -6.82 -10.53
C ALA A 57 1.86 -6.44 -9.78
N ILE A 58 2.10 -7.05 -8.62
CA ILE A 58 3.25 -6.76 -7.77
C ILE A 58 4.16 -7.98 -7.77
N PHE A 59 5.43 -7.78 -8.10
CA PHE A 59 6.43 -8.84 -8.15
C PHE A 59 7.45 -8.67 -7.04
N ASP A 60 7.71 -9.76 -6.30
CA ASP A 60 8.88 -9.93 -5.45
C ASP A 60 9.86 -10.87 -6.17
N ILE A 61 10.89 -10.26 -6.77
CA ILE A 61 11.91 -10.92 -7.59
C ILE A 61 11.26 -11.64 -8.80
N GLU A 62 10.93 -12.93 -8.67
CA GLU A 62 10.32 -13.74 -9.73
C GLU A 62 8.90 -14.20 -9.36
N SER A 63 8.43 -13.87 -8.16
CA SER A 63 7.14 -14.32 -7.63
C SER A 63 6.10 -13.19 -7.69
N VAL A 64 4.91 -13.49 -8.21
CA VAL A 64 3.80 -12.54 -8.17
C VAL A 64 3.11 -12.62 -6.83
N LEU A 65 3.01 -11.47 -6.14
CA LEU A 65 2.34 -11.35 -4.86
C LEU A 65 0.83 -11.23 -5.06
N ARG A 66 0.07 -12.14 -4.45
CA ARG A 66 -1.40 -12.05 -4.43
C ARG A 66 -1.81 -10.96 -3.45
N SER A 67 -2.68 -10.02 -3.86
CA SER A 67 -3.21 -9.01 -2.94
C SER A 67 -3.89 -9.68 -1.73
N PRO A 68 -3.68 -9.22 -0.48
CA PRO A 68 -2.90 -8.06 -0.02
C PRO A 68 -1.54 -8.48 0.59
N ALA A 69 -0.76 -9.30 -0.10
CA ALA A 69 0.49 -9.88 0.43
C ALA A 69 1.57 -8.85 0.79
N ILE A 70 1.49 -7.61 0.31
CA ILE A 70 2.42 -6.53 0.69
C ILE A 70 2.11 -5.91 2.07
N THR A 71 0.95 -6.22 2.68
CA THR A 71 0.52 -5.61 3.95
C THR A 71 1.58 -5.70 5.05
N PRO A 72 2.28 -6.84 5.28
CA PRO A 72 3.32 -6.91 6.30
C PRO A 72 4.48 -5.95 6.03
N PHE A 73 4.91 -5.81 4.77
CA PHE A 73 5.97 -4.89 4.38
C PHE A 73 5.52 -3.44 4.58
N VAL A 74 4.33 -3.07 4.12
CA VAL A 74 3.76 -1.73 4.35
C VAL A 74 3.66 -1.44 5.86
N THR A 75 3.23 -2.41 6.66
CA THR A 75 3.14 -2.27 8.12
C THR A 75 4.52 -1.96 8.72
N GLN A 76 5.56 -2.68 8.31
CA GLN A 76 6.93 -2.45 8.77
C GLN A 76 7.44 -1.07 8.37
N THR A 77 7.19 -0.66 7.13
CA THR A 77 7.53 0.69 6.63
C THR A 77 6.80 1.77 7.42
N LEU A 78 5.52 1.59 7.74
CA LEU A 78 4.79 2.56 8.57
C LEU A 78 5.31 2.63 10.01
N TYR A 79 5.87 1.54 10.55
CA TYR A 79 6.50 1.55 11.87
C TYR A 79 7.85 2.27 11.90
N SER A 80 8.58 2.32 10.79
CA SER A 80 9.84 3.07 10.71
C SER A 80 9.62 4.58 10.54
N ILE A 81 8.41 5.02 10.18
CA ILE A 81 8.06 6.44 10.09
C ILE A 81 8.00 7.06 11.49
N PRO A 82 8.72 8.19 11.73
CA PRO A 82 8.67 8.91 13.00
C PRO A 82 7.24 9.21 13.46
N ILE A 83 6.95 8.99 14.74
CA ILE A 83 5.60 9.19 15.29
C ILE A 83 5.15 10.65 15.16
N GLU A 84 6.08 11.59 15.18
CA GLU A 84 5.85 13.03 14.97
C GLU A 84 5.29 13.29 13.58
N LEU A 85 5.83 12.62 12.55
CA LEU A 85 5.37 12.75 11.17
C LEU A 85 3.98 12.13 11.01
N ARG A 86 3.73 10.96 11.63
CA ARG A 86 2.39 10.34 11.68
C ARG A 86 1.35 11.25 12.34
N ARG A 87 1.73 11.93 13.43
CA ARG A 87 0.88 12.91 14.12
C ARG A 87 0.62 14.15 13.26
N ALA A 88 1.67 14.68 12.61
CA ALA A 88 1.54 15.81 11.71
C ALA A 88 0.59 15.51 10.55
N ALA A 89 0.66 14.31 9.96
CA ALA A 89 -0.27 13.86 8.91
C ALA A 89 -1.75 13.79 9.36
N CYS A 90 -1.99 13.72 10.67
CA CYS A 90 -3.33 13.68 11.27
C CYS A 90 -3.73 15.01 11.94
N ASP A 91 -2.94 16.07 11.77
CA ASP A 91 -3.17 17.39 12.39
C ASP A 91 -4.44 18.06 11.83
N GLN A 92 -4.96 19.04 12.57
CA GLN A 92 -6.10 19.86 12.14
C GLN A 92 -5.67 20.92 11.11
N ASP A 93 -4.43 21.38 11.19
CA ASP A 93 -3.84 22.26 10.18
C ASP A 93 -3.71 21.49 8.86
N ARG A 94 -4.48 21.93 7.87
CA ARG A 94 -4.57 21.28 6.56
C ARG A 94 -3.24 21.28 5.82
N LEU A 95 -2.51 22.39 5.83
CA LEU A 95 -1.27 22.53 5.09
C LEU A 95 -0.17 21.68 5.74
N LYS A 96 -0.10 21.71 7.07
CA LYS A 96 0.82 20.86 7.84
C LYS A 96 0.53 19.37 7.62
N ALA A 97 -0.74 18.98 7.66
CA ALA A 97 -1.14 17.59 7.45
C ALA A 97 -0.89 17.12 6.01
N GLU A 98 -1.15 17.97 5.02
CA GLU A 98 -0.87 17.68 3.61
C GLU A 98 0.62 17.48 3.38
N ASN A 99 1.47 18.41 3.83
CA ASN A 99 2.92 18.28 3.70
C ASN A 99 3.45 16.99 4.33
N ALA A 100 2.99 16.67 5.55
CA ALA A 100 3.37 15.43 6.23
C ALA A 100 2.88 14.18 5.49
N ARG A 101 1.66 14.18 4.94
CA ARG A 101 1.16 13.06 4.13
C ARG A 101 1.96 12.86 2.85
N THR A 102 2.35 13.94 2.18
CA THR A 102 3.19 13.89 0.97
C THR A 102 4.57 13.32 1.29
N GLU A 103 5.21 13.79 2.36
CA GLU A 103 6.51 13.28 2.80
C GLU A 103 6.42 11.78 3.16
N MET A 104 5.38 11.37 3.88
CA MET A 104 5.13 9.97 4.19
C MET A 104 4.87 9.13 2.94
N ALA A 105 4.06 9.63 2.01
CA ALA A 105 3.77 8.95 0.76
C ALA A 105 5.05 8.71 -0.04
N HIS A 106 5.95 9.69 -0.08
CA HIS A 106 7.26 9.56 -0.70
C HIS A 106 8.13 8.49 -0.04
N MET A 107 8.20 8.46 1.30
CA MET A 107 8.95 7.42 2.03
C MET A 107 8.41 6.01 1.76
N ILE A 108 7.08 5.87 1.75
CA ILE A 108 6.42 4.57 1.53
C ILE A 108 6.57 4.13 0.07
N SER A 109 6.39 5.03 -0.90
CA SER A 109 6.54 4.74 -2.32
C SER A 109 7.97 4.31 -2.64
N ALA A 110 8.97 5.03 -2.12
CA ALA A 110 10.38 4.69 -2.29
C ALA A 110 10.70 3.30 -1.72
N ALA A 111 10.23 2.99 -0.51
CA ALA A 111 10.44 1.67 0.09
C ALA A 111 9.78 0.53 -0.72
N LEU A 112 8.56 0.76 -1.22
CA LEU A 112 7.84 -0.20 -2.04
C LEU A 112 8.56 -0.46 -3.37
N LEU A 113 8.97 0.59 -4.06
CA LEU A 113 9.66 0.51 -5.36
C LEU A 113 11.07 -0.05 -5.25
N GLN A 114 11.74 0.12 -4.12
CA GLN A 114 13.02 -0.52 -3.85
C GLN A 114 12.87 -2.04 -3.69
N ARG A 115 11.76 -2.50 -3.11
CA ARG A 115 11.53 -3.91 -2.79
C ARG A 115 10.82 -4.67 -3.90
N TYR A 116 9.86 -4.04 -4.57
CA TYR A 116 8.92 -4.69 -5.48
C TYR A 116 8.92 -4.01 -6.85
N HIS A 117 8.64 -4.81 -7.87
CA HIS A 117 8.33 -4.31 -9.20
C HIS A 117 6.81 -4.23 -9.38
N PHE A 118 6.33 -3.07 -9.84
CA PHE A 118 4.90 -2.81 -10.06
C PHE A 118 4.61 -2.73 -11.55
N GLU A 119 3.61 -3.48 -12.01
CA GLU A 119 3.10 -3.38 -13.36
C GLU A 119 1.60 -3.05 -13.34
N GLN A 120 1.24 -1.97 -14.04
CA GLN A 120 -0.16 -1.62 -14.21
C GLN A 120 -0.88 -2.68 -15.03
N LEU A 121 -2.05 -3.08 -14.55
CA LEU A 121 -2.92 -3.99 -15.26
C LEU A 121 -3.66 -3.16 -16.32
N LYS A 122 -3.29 -3.36 -17.60
CA LYS A 122 -3.76 -2.56 -18.76
C LYS A 122 -5.28 -2.60 -19.01
N HIS A 123 -6.06 -3.36 -18.24
CA HIS A 123 -7.51 -3.52 -18.40
C HIS A 123 -8.30 -3.45 -17.08
N ALA A 124 -8.17 -2.35 -16.33
CA ALA A 124 -9.07 -2.08 -15.19
C ALA A 124 -10.40 -1.40 -15.58
N GLY A 125 -10.63 -1.13 -16.88
CA GLY A 125 -11.78 -0.36 -17.38
C GLY A 125 -12.99 -1.17 -17.87
N SER A 126 -12.94 -2.51 -17.89
CA SER A 126 -14.00 -3.31 -18.55
C SER A 126 -14.47 -4.56 -17.81
N SER A 127 -14.15 -4.74 -16.52
CA SER A 127 -14.72 -5.90 -15.82
C SER A 127 -15.05 -5.61 -14.36
N CYS A 128 -16.31 -5.27 -14.14
CA CYS A 128 -17.06 -5.61 -12.94
C CYS A 128 -17.22 -7.15 -12.86
N HIS A 129 -16.16 -7.95 -12.66
CA HIS A 129 -16.34 -9.40 -12.64
C HIS A 129 -15.51 -10.12 -11.59
N SER A 130 -16.22 -10.99 -10.87
CA SER A 130 -15.83 -12.05 -9.94
C SER A 130 -14.70 -12.99 -10.41
N ASN A 131 -14.19 -12.83 -11.62
CA ASN A 131 -13.29 -13.77 -12.29
C ASN A 131 -11.83 -13.26 -12.33
N TRP A 132 -11.53 -12.21 -11.57
CA TRP A 132 -10.18 -11.64 -11.45
C TRP A 132 -9.12 -12.68 -11.06
N GLN A 133 -9.46 -13.54 -10.08
CA GLN A 133 -8.57 -14.61 -9.63
C GLN A 133 -8.20 -15.55 -10.78
N GLN A 134 -9.16 -15.88 -11.64
CA GLN A 134 -8.98 -16.81 -12.76
C GLN A 134 -8.18 -16.17 -13.89
N ALA A 135 -8.47 -14.92 -14.28
CA ALA A 135 -7.72 -14.20 -15.31
C ALA A 135 -6.24 -14.00 -14.91
N PHE A 136 -5.99 -13.71 -13.63
CA PHE A 136 -4.65 -13.63 -13.07
C PHE A 136 -3.92 -14.99 -13.11
N GLU A 137 -4.60 -16.09 -12.75
CA GLU A 137 -4.04 -17.45 -12.84
C GLU A 137 -3.79 -17.89 -14.30
N GLU A 138 -4.65 -17.52 -15.24
CA GLU A 138 -4.47 -17.85 -16.66
C GLU A 138 -3.29 -17.08 -17.29
N GLN A 139 -3.11 -15.81 -16.92
CA GLN A 139 -2.06 -14.96 -17.47
C GLN A 139 -0.69 -15.19 -16.80
N PHE A 140 -0.65 -15.45 -15.49
CA PHE A 140 0.58 -15.51 -14.71
C PHE A 140 0.84 -16.87 -14.02
N GLY A 141 -0.15 -17.76 -13.95
CA GLY A 141 -0.04 -19.08 -13.29
C GLY A 141 0.59 -20.18 -14.15
N ARG A 142 0.79 -19.96 -15.46
CA ARG A 142 1.32 -20.99 -16.38
C ARG A 142 2.82 -21.33 -16.24
N ARG A 143 3.54 -20.83 -15.22
CA ARG A 143 4.99 -21.07 -15.05
C ARG A 143 5.38 -21.99 -13.88
N ARG A 144 4.48 -22.84 -13.36
CA ARG A 144 4.86 -23.99 -12.52
C ARG A 144 4.32 -25.28 -13.13
N GLY A 145 5.12 -25.96 -13.95
CA GLY A 145 4.72 -27.28 -14.45
C GLY A 145 5.68 -28.01 -15.39
N ASP A 146 6.35 -27.35 -16.33
CA ASP A 146 6.98 -28.09 -17.46
C ASP A 146 8.49 -28.30 -17.36
N LYS A 147 8.99 -28.67 -16.16
CA LYS A 147 10.30 -29.32 -16.03
C LYS A 147 10.31 -30.34 -14.89
N ALA A 148 9.63 -31.46 -15.08
CA ALA A 148 9.99 -32.70 -14.40
C ALA A 148 9.63 -33.92 -15.28
N ASN A 149 10.69 -34.53 -15.84
CA ASN A 149 10.78 -35.86 -16.42
C ASN A 149 10.15 -36.15 -17.79
N GLU A 150 10.88 -35.76 -18.84
CA GLU A 150 11.30 -36.75 -19.83
C GLU A 150 12.31 -37.71 -19.17
N ARG A 151 11.92 -38.97 -18.99
CA ARG A 151 12.70 -40.21 -19.24
C ARG A 151 12.02 -41.42 -18.61
#